data_AF-A0A661BLN3-F1
#
_entry.id   AF-A0A661BLN3-F1
#
_cell.length_a   1.000
_cell.length_b   1.000
_cell.length_c   1.000
_cell.angle_alpha   90.00
_cell.angle_beta   90.00
_cell.angle_gamma   90.00
#
_symmetry.space_group_name_H-M   'P 1'
#
loop_
_entity.id
_entity.type
_entity.pdbx_description
1 polymer ?
#
loop_
_entity_poly.entity_id
_entity_poly.type
_entity_poly.pdbx_seq_one_letter_code
_entity_poly.pdbx_strand_id
1 'polypeptide(L)'
;MAALPEIPDLDALETEEWLQSLGAVIERDGPERAHFLLEQLIGKARREGANLPYSANTAYLNTIPESRQEHTPGDPAMERRIRSLVRWNALAMVVQANRTNSELGGHIASFASAATLYDVGFNHFFHAPSDTHGGDLVFIQGHSAPGIYARAYLEGRISEEQLT
;
A
#
# COMPACT_ATOMS: atom_id res chain seq x y z
N MET A 1 -3.59 2.98 -21.14
CA MET A 1 -4.25 4.29 -20.95
C MET A 1 -4.63 4.81 -22.32
N ALA A 2 -5.89 5.09 -22.58
CA ALA A 2 -6.22 5.93 -23.72
C ALA A 2 -5.67 7.33 -23.38
N ALA A 3 -4.71 7.82 -24.15
CA ALA A 3 -4.32 9.21 -24.08
C ALA A 3 -5.59 10.04 -24.32
N LEU A 4 -5.84 11.04 -23.47
CA LEU A 4 -6.81 12.07 -23.84
C LEU A 4 -6.37 12.61 -25.22
N PRO A 5 -7.29 12.85 -26.16
CA PRO A 5 -6.92 13.47 -27.42
C PRO A 5 -6.13 14.74 -27.10
N GLU A 6 -4.95 14.91 -27.72
CA GLU A 6 -4.22 16.18 -27.67
C GLU A 6 -5.09 17.23 -28.36
N ILE A 7 -5.93 17.88 -27.58
CA ILE A 7 -6.62 19.09 -28.00
C ILE A 7 -5.53 20.17 -27.99
N PRO A 8 -5.19 20.78 -29.14
CA PRO A 8 -4.22 21.86 -29.17
C PRO A 8 -4.74 23.00 -28.28
N ASP A 9 -3.88 23.51 -27.40
CA ASP A 9 -4.21 24.65 -26.56
C ASP A 9 -4.47 25.87 -27.45
N LEU A 10 -5.73 26.28 -27.50
CA LEU A 10 -6.19 27.36 -28.38
C LEU A 10 -5.79 28.74 -27.84
N ASP A 11 -5.64 28.85 -26.51
CA ASP A 11 -5.25 30.07 -25.81
C ASP A 11 -4.47 29.73 -24.52
N ALA A 12 -3.14 29.75 -24.63
CA ALA A 12 -2.25 29.44 -23.52
C ALA A 12 -2.37 30.44 -22.35
N LEU A 13 -2.76 31.70 -22.63
CA LEU A 13 -2.93 32.70 -21.58
C LEU A 13 -4.17 32.38 -20.74
N GLU A 14 -5.29 32.05 -21.38
CA GLU A 14 -6.50 31.62 -20.67
C GLU A 14 -6.20 30.37 -19.83
N THR A 15 -5.52 29.37 -20.40
CA THR A 15 -5.13 28.15 -19.68
C THR A 15 -4.29 28.47 -18.44
N GLU A 16 -3.32 29.37 -18.57
CA GLU A 16 -2.49 29.82 -17.46
C GLU A 16 -3.30 30.54 -16.37
N GLU A 17 -4.23 31.43 -16.75
CA GLU A 17 -5.10 32.15 -15.81
C GLU A 17 -5.98 31.20 -14.99
N TRP A 18 -6.51 30.14 -15.62
CA TRP A 18 -7.28 29.10 -14.91
C TRP A 18 -6.42 28.30 -13.93
N LEU A 19 -5.20 27.93 -14.32
CA LEU A 19 -4.26 27.21 -13.45
C LEU A 19 -3.80 28.08 -12.27
N GLN A 20 -3.51 29.36 -12.52
CA GLN A 20 -3.17 30.33 -11.48
C GLN A 20 -4.34 30.54 -10.52
N SER A 21 -5.57 30.64 -11.03
CA SER A 21 -6.79 30.76 -10.22
C SER A 21 -6.99 29.55 -9.31
N LEU A 22 -6.76 28.33 -9.82
CA LEU A 22 -6.82 27.11 -9.02
C LEU A 22 -5.73 27.10 -7.94
N GLY A 23 -4.51 27.48 -8.30
CA GLY A 23 -3.38 27.61 -7.37
C GLY A 23 -3.67 28.58 -6.22
N ALA A 24 -4.21 29.75 -6.54
CA ALA A 24 -4.58 30.77 -5.56
C ALA A 24 -5.66 30.29 -4.57
N VAL A 25 -6.64 29.49 -5.03
CA VAL A 25 -7.64 28.88 -4.14
C VAL A 25 -6.99 27.85 -3.23
N ILE A 26 -6.10 26.99 -3.74
CA ILE A 26 -5.41 25.99 -2.92
C ILE A 26 -4.57 26.66 -1.84
N GLU A 27 -3.85 27.73 -2.19
CA GLU A 27 -3.00 28.48 -1.27
C GLU A 27 -3.80 29.20 -0.18
N ARG A 28 -4.92 29.84 -0.55
CA ARG A 28 -5.72 30.65 0.39
C ARG A 28 -6.73 29.84 1.21
N ASP A 29 -7.46 28.95 0.55
CA ASP A 29 -8.65 28.30 1.08
C ASP A 29 -8.50 26.76 1.21
N GLY A 30 -7.39 26.19 0.74
CA GLY A 30 -7.03 24.78 0.90
C GLY A 30 -7.50 23.83 -0.20
N PRO A 31 -6.99 22.57 -0.21
CA PRO A 31 -7.27 21.60 -1.26
C PRO A 31 -8.73 21.11 -1.27
N GLU A 32 -9.40 21.05 -0.12
CA GLU A 32 -10.80 20.65 -0.03
C GLU A 32 -11.72 21.65 -0.75
N ARG A 33 -11.41 22.95 -0.65
CA ARG A 33 -12.15 24.00 -1.37
C ARG A 33 -11.91 23.93 -2.87
N ALA A 34 -10.66 23.72 -3.29
CA ALA A 34 -10.32 23.53 -4.70
C ALA A 34 -11.05 22.31 -5.31
N HIS A 35 -11.09 21.19 -4.57
CA HIS A 35 -11.83 20.00 -4.97
C HIS A 35 -13.33 20.30 -5.18
N PHE A 36 -13.97 20.96 -4.21
CA PHE A 36 -15.37 21.37 -4.33
C PHE A 36 -15.63 22.22 -5.58
N LEU A 37 -14.77 23.21 -5.88
CA LEU A 37 -14.92 24.05 -7.06
C LEU A 37 -14.79 23.26 -8.36
N LEU A 38 -13.81 22.34 -8.43
CA LEU A 38 -13.64 21.45 -9.58
C LEU A 38 -14.88 20.57 -9.80
N GLU A 39 -15.50 20.04 -8.74
CA GLU A 39 -16.75 19.29 -8.86
C GLU A 39 -17.90 20.14 -9.42
N GLN A 40 -18.03 21.41 -8.99
CA GLN A 40 -19.03 22.33 -9.53
C GLN A 40 -18.80 22.62 -11.02
N LEU A 41 -17.55 22.84 -11.43
CA LEU A 41 -17.16 23.07 -12.82
C LEU A 41 -17.44 21.85 -13.70
N ILE A 42 -17.05 20.65 -13.24
CA ILE A 42 -17.35 19.37 -13.90
C ILE A 42 -18.87 19.18 -14.05
N GLY A 43 -19.63 19.45 -12.98
CA GLY A 43 -21.09 19.35 -12.99
C GLY A 43 -21.75 20.32 -13.96
N LYS A 44 -21.25 21.56 -14.07
CA LYS A 44 -21.71 22.54 -15.07
C LYS A 44 -21.37 22.08 -16.48
N ALA A 45 -20.13 21.70 -16.74
CA ALA A 45 -19.68 21.25 -18.06
C ALA A 45 -20.50 20.05 -18.58
N ARG A 46 -20.79 19.06 -17.72
CA ARG A 46 -21.67 17.93 -18.07
C ARG A 46 -23.08 18.37 -18.47
N ARG A 47 -23.67 19.33 -17.75
CA ARG A 47 -25.02 19.87 -18.08
C ARG A 47 -25.03 20.62 -19.41
N GLU A 48 -23.90 21.21 -19.80
CA GLU A 48 -23.73 21.93 -21.07
C GLU A 48 -23.23 21.01 -22.21
N GLY A 49 -23.20 19.69 -22.01
CA GLY A 49 -22.93 18.72 -23.06
C GLY A 49 -21.45 18.36 -23.26
N ALA A 50 -20.54 18.85 -22.40
CA ALA A 50 -19.15 18.42 -22.42
C ALA A 50 -19.04 16.96 -21.96
N ASN A 51 -18.51 16.10 -22.83
CA ASN A 51 -18.23 14.71 -22.50
C ASN A 51 -16.90 14.61 -21.72
N LEU A 52 -16.97 14.76 -20.41
CA LEU A 52 -15.82 14.56 -19.51
C LEU A 52 -15.70 13.07 -19.17
N PRO A 53 -14.69 12.34 -19.69
CA PRO A 53 -14.46 10.97 -19.26
C PRO A 53 -14.14 10.99 -17.76
N TYR A 54 -14.97 10.33 -16.97
CA TYR A 54 -14.66 10.10 -15.56
C TYR A 54 -13.42 9.21 -15.49
N SER A 55 -12.31 9.76 -15.02
CA SER A 55 -11.12 8.98 -14.65
C SER A 55 -11.12 8.81 -13.14
N ALA A 56 -11.33 7.58 -12.68
CA ALA A 56 -11.15 7.22 -11.26
C ALA A 56 -9.67 7.14 -10.86
N ASN A 57 -8.75 7.28 -11.81
CA ASN A 57 -7.32 7.16 -11.53
C ASN A 57 -6.75 8.48 -11.00
N THR A 58 -6.09 8.39 -9.86
CA THR A 58 -5.22 9.45 -9.32
C THR A 58 -3.86 9.42 -10.04
N ALA A 59 -3.03 10.45 -9.81
CA ALA A 59 -1.64 10.45 -10.27
C ALA A 59 -0.90 9.20 -9.76
N TYR A 60 0.07 8.71 -10.54
CA TYR A 60 0.92 7.57 -10.17
C TYR A 60 2.01 8.01 -9.16
N LEU A 61 1.54 8.44 -7.98
CA LEU A 61 2.31 8.94 -6.86
C LEU A 61 1.69 8.43 -5.54
N ASN A 62 2.38 8.61 -4.42
CA ASN A 62 1.84 8.25 -3.10
C ASN A 62 0.62 9.12 -2.76
N THR A 63 -0.47 8.49 -2.31
CA THR A 63 -1.68 9.19 -1.86
C THR A 63 -1.42 10.09 -0.65
N ILE A 64 -0.51 9.69 0.24
CA ILE A 64 -0.10 10.47 1.42
C ILE A 64 1.25 11.14 1.09
N PRO A 65 1.31 12.48 1.01
CA PRO A 65 2.56 13.20 0.78
C PRO A 65 3.46 13.18 2.02
N GLU A 66 4.77 13.37 1.84
CA GLU A 66 5.77 13.38 2.93
C GLU A 66 5.42 14.37 4.05
N SER A 67 4.87 15.55 3.71
CA SER A 67 4.45 16.57 4.67
C SER A 67 3.29 16.16 5.58
N ARG A 68 2.54 15.11 5.20
CA ARG A 68 1.45 14.50 5.99
C ARG A 68 1.81 13.10 6.49
N GLN A 69 3.06 12.67 6.32
CA GLN A 69 3.50 11.35 6.75
C GLN A 69 3.78 11.36 8.26
N GLU A 70 3.14 10.44 8.97
CA GLU A 70 3.40 10.21 10.39
C GLU A 70 4.72 9.43 10.62
N HIS A 71 5.33 9.65 11.78
CA HIS A 71 6.52 8.88 12.16
C HIS A 71 6.13 7.50 12.68
N THR A 72 6.85 6.46 12.25
CA THR A 72 6.68 5.11 12.82
C THR A 72 7.10 5.11 14.29
N PRO A 73 6.31 4.52 15.20
CA PRO A 73 6.62 4.52 16.63
C PRO A 73 7.70 3.50 17.06
N GLY A 74 8.06 2.54 16.20
CA GLY A 74 9.04 1.49 16.48
C GLY A 74 10.50 1.85 16.15
N ASP A 75 11.43 0.95 16.50
CA ASP A 75 12.85 1.05 16.11
C ASP A 75 13.08 0.42 14.74
N PRO A 76 13.38 1.22 13.68
CA PRO A 76 13.54 0.69 12.33
C PRO A 76 14.71 -0.29 12.18
N ALA A 77 15.78 -0.15 12.98
CA ALA A 77 16.93 -1.04 12.93
C ALA A 77 16.58 -2.39 13.54
N MET A 78 15.87 -2.39 14.67
CA MET A 78 15.40 -3.62 15.30
C MET A 78 14.38 -4.36 14.44
N GLU A 79 13.39 -3.65 13.90
CA GLU A 79 12.37 -4.21 13.01
C GLU A 79 13.01 -4.82 11.76
N ARG A 80 13.97 -4.12 11.14
CA ARG A 80 14.73 -4.66 10.01
C ARG A 80 15.44 -5.96 10.38
N ARG A 81 16.07 -6.03 11.55
CA ARG A 81 16.78 -7.24 12.01
C ARG A 81 15.83 -8.41 12.19
N ILE A 82 14.70 -8.21 12.87
CA ILE A 82 13.66 -9.24 13.08
C ILE A 82 13.12 -9.71 11.73
N ARG A 83 12.73 -8.78 10.86
CA ARG A 83 12.22 -9.10 9.51
C ARG A 83 13.22 -9.86 8.66
N SER A 84 14.52 -9.57 8.77
CA SER A 84 15.58 -10.32 8.10
C SER A 84 15.65 -11.78 8.58
N LEU A 85 15.49 -12.03 9.89
CA LEU A 85 15.44 -13.39 10.44
C LEU A 85 14.19 -14.14 9.96
N VAL A 86 13.03 -13.48 9.95
CA VAL A 86 11.79 -14.06 9.42
C VAL A 86 11.96 -14.45 7.93
N ARG A 87 12.53 -13.54 7.12
CA ARG A 87 12.81 -13.81 5.70
C ARG A 87 13.77 -15.00 5.52
N TRP A 88 14.81 -15.07 6.34
CA TRP A 88 15.76 -16.18 6.31
C TRP A 88 15.11 -17.52 6.63
N ASN A 89 14.35 -17.60 7.73
CA ASN A 89 13.68 -18.83 8.14
C ASN A 89 12.64 -19.27 7.10
N ALA A 90 11.90 -18.33 6.49
CA ALA A 90 10.95 -18.64 5.43
C ALA A 90 11.64 -19.24 4.18
N LEU A 91 12.78 -18.67 3.78
CA LEU A 91 13.61 -19.20 2.71
C LEU A 91 14.15 -20.60 3.06
N ALA A 92 14.74 -20.73 4.24
CA ALA A 92 15.38 -21.96 4.70
C ALA A 92 14.40 -23.13 4.74
N MET A 93 13.19 -22.91 5.28
CA MET A 93 12.12 -23.90 5.31
C MET A 93 11.76 -24.40 3.91
N VAL A 94 11.54 -23.50 2.95
CA VAL A 94 11.17 -23.89 1.58
C VAL A 94 12.33 -24.61 0.89
N VAL A 95 13.55 -24.12 1.03
CA VAL A 95 14.74 -24.76 0.44
C VAL A 95 14.96 -26.17 1.02
N GLN A 96 14.79 -26.32 2.34
CA GLN A 96 14.93 -27.61 3.02
C GLN A 96 13.86 -28.60 2.54
N ALA A 97 12.59 -28.19 2.48
CA ALA A 97 11.51 -29.02 1.97
C ALA A 97 11.80 -29.53 0.55
N ASN A 98 12.26 -28.65 -0.34
CA ASN A 98 12.59 -29.01 -1.73
C ASN A 98 13.84 -29.89 -1.87
N ARG A 99 14.73 -29.94 -0.86
CA ARG A 99 15.85 -30.90 -0.82
C ARG A 99 15.37 -32.31 -0.49
N THR A 100 14.37 -32.44 0.36
CA THR A 100 13.80 -33.73 0.78
C THR A 100 12.83 -34.27 -0.27
N ASN A 101 11.97 -33.40 -0.81
CA ASN A 101 11.02 -33.76 -1.85
C ASN A 101 10.75 -32.55 -2.77
N SER A 102 11.16 -32.65 -4.03
CA SER A 102 11.01 -31.61 -5.04
C SER A 102 9.57 -31.28 -5.42
N GLU A 103 8.60 -32.15 -5.09
CA GLU A 103 7.17 -31.96 -5.42
C GLU A 103 6.41 -31.15 -4.36
N LEU A 104 6.98 -30.98 -3.15
CA LEU A 104 6.35 -30.18 -2.08
C LEU A 104 6.20 -28.71 -2.47
N GLY A 105 7.16 -28.18 -3.25
CA GLY A 105 7.14 -26.80 -3.73
C GLY A 105 7.34 -25.77 -2.61
N GLY A 106 6.67 -24.62 -2.74
CA GLY A 106 6.73 -23.50 -1.79
C GLY A 106 7.14 -22.18 -2.44
N HIS A 107 6.51 -21.08 -2.01
CA HIS A 107 6.72 -19.76 -2.60
C HIS A 107 7.63 -18.89 -1.72
N ILE A 108 8.81 -18.57 -2.24
CA ILE A 108 9.76 -17.65 -1.57
C ILE A 108 9.45 -16.20 -1.96
N ALA A 109 9.24 -15.96 -3.25
CA ALA A 109 9.12 -14.61 -3.80
C ALA A 109 7.89 -13.84 -3.29
N SER A 110 6.75 -14.54 -3.12
CA SER A 110 5.50 -13.92 -2.65
C SER A 110 5.64 -13.33 -1.25
N PHE A 111 6.17 -14.09 -0.30
CA PHE A 111 6.43 -13.53 1.02
C PHE A 111 7.53 -12.47 0.97
N ALA A 112 8.58 -12.68 0.18
CA ALA A 112 9.68 -11.71 0.10
C ALA A 112 9.22 -10.32 -0.39
N SER A 113 8.26 -10.22 -1.31
CA SER A 113 7.73 -8.92 -1.73
C SER A 113 6.84 -8.28 -0.66
N ALA A 114 6.11 -9.08 0.13
CA ALA A 114 5.14 -8.58 1.11
C ALA A 114 5.68 -8.50 2.56
N ALA A 115 6.89 -9.00 2.88
CA ALA A 115 7.28 -9.19 4.28
C ALA A 115 7.34 -7.89 5.09
N THR A 116 7.66 -6.75 4.46
CA THR A 116 7.66 -5.45 5.16
C THR A 116 6.23 -5.02 5.50
N LEU A 117 5.27 -5.26 4.61
CA LEU A 117 3.85 -4.97 4.86
C LEU A 117 3.33 -5.78 6.05
N TYR A 118 3.59 -7.09 6.07
CA TYR A 118 3.19 -7.93 7.19
C TYR A 118 3.91 -7.55 8.48
N ASP A 119 5.20 -7.24 8.44
CA ASP A 119 5.97 -6.87 9.63
C ASP A 119 5.47 -5.58 10.28
N VAL A 120 5.15 -4.56 9.47
CA VAL A 120 4.47 -3.36 9.96
C VAL A 120 3.12 -3.72 10.57
N GLY A 121 2.33 -4.57 9.90
CA GLY A 121 1.06 -5.08 10.41
C GLY A 121 1.21 -5.74 11.79
N PHE A 122 2.13 -6.69 11.94
CA PHE A 122 2.34 -7.39 13.20
C PHE A 122 2.86 -6.51 14.34
N ASN A 123 3.74 -5.55 14.04
CA ASN A 123 4.35 -4.73 15.08
C ASN A 123 3.43 -3.59 15.55
N HIS A 124 2.56 -3.08 14.67
CA HIS A 124 1.85 -1.80 14.91
C HIS A 124 0.33 -1.84 14.73
N PHE A 125 -0.24 -2.88 14.12
CA PHE A 125 -1.66 -2.86 13.74
C PHE A 125 -2.46 -4.10 14.15
N PHE A 126 -1.90 -5.30 14.03
CA PHE A 126 -2.67 -6.53 14.23
C PHE A 126 -2.90 -6.82 15.71
N HIS A 127 -4.16 -6.89 16.09
CA HIS A 127 -4.58 -7.23 17.44
C HIS A 127 -4.84 -8.73 17.57
N ALA A 128 -4.19 -9.36 18.54
CA ALA A 128 -4.56 -10.70 18.99
C ALA A 128 -5.90 -10.64 19.77
N PRO A 129 -6.60 -11.77 19.92
CA PRO A 129 -7.74 -11.85 20.82
C PRO A 129 -7.38 -11.46 22.26
N SER A 130 -8.29 -10.77 22.93
CA SER A 130 -8.21 -10.31 24.32
C SER A 130 -9.58 -10.38 24.98
N ASP A 131 -9.66 -10.17 26.29
CA ASP A 131 -10.93 -10.25 27.05
C ASP A 131 -12.01 -9.28 26.53
N THR A 132 -11.61 -8.16 25.90
CA THR A 132 -12.53 -7.12 25.40
C THR A 132 -12.62 -7.04 23.88
N HIS A 133 -11.79 -7.78 23.14
CA HIS A 133 -11.73 -7.73 21.67
C HIS A 133 -11.38 -9.09 21.07
N GLY A 134 -12.17 -9.59 20.12
CA GLY A 134 -12.01 -10.92 19.52
C GLY A 134 -10.76 -11.12 18.65
N GLY A 135 -9.99 -10.06 18.43
CA GLY A 135 -8.81 -10.04 17.55
C GLY A 135 -9.15 -9.65 16.12
N ASP A 136 -8.13 -9.26 15.35
CA ASP A 136 -8.28 -8.86 13.96
C ASP A 136 -8.41 -10.09 13.04
N LEU A 137 -9.32 -10.02 12.08
CA LEU A 137 -9.48 -11.05 11.06
C LEU A 137 -8.52 -10.78 9.89
N VAL A 138 -7.32 -11.35 9.96
CA VAL A 138 -6.29 -11.16 8.94
C VAL A 138 -6.34 -12.25 7.87
N PHE A 139 -6.82 -11.90 6.67
CA PHE A 139 -6.88 -12.80 5.51
C PHE A 139 -5.51 -12.87 4.82
N ILE A 140 -4.60 -13.66 5.39
CA ILE A 140 -3.24 -13.83 4.87
C ILE A 140 -3.27 -14.46 3.46
N GLN A 141 -2.46 -13.91 2.55
CA GLN A 141 -2.22 -14.53 1.25
C GLN A 141 -1.62 -15.93 1.42
N GLY A 142 -2.27 -16.97 0.88
CA GLY A 142 -1.84 -18.37 1.05
C GLY A 142 -0.38 -18.63 0.66
N HIS A 143 0.09 -18.06 -0.45
CA HIS A 143 1.50 -18.20 -0.89
C HIS A 143 2.52 -17.52 0.04
N SER A 144 2.07 -16.67 0.97
CA SER A 144 2.92 -16.02 1.97
C SER A 144 2.98 -16.80 3.30
N ALA A 145 2.31 -17.96 3.40
CA ALA A 145 2.31 -18.80 4.59
C ALA A 145 3.72 -19.13 5.14
N PRO A 146 4.75 -19.40 4.31
CA PRO A 146 6.10 -19.64 4.81
C PRO A 146 6.63 -18.54 5.74
N GLY A 147 6.29 -17.29 5.46
CA GLY A 147 6.69 -16.16 6.30
C GLY A 147 5.96 -16.09 7.64
N ILE A 148 4.70 -16.53 7.68
CA ILE A 148 3.91 -16.57 8.92
C ILE A 148 4.45 -17.65 9.85
N TYR A 149 4.75 -18.84 9.32
CA TYR A 149 5.39 -19.89 10.11
C TYR A 149 6.76 -19.46 10.60
N ALA A 150 7.58 -18.87 9.73
CA ALA A 150 8.89 -18.33 10.12
C ALA A 150 8.82 -17.33 11.28
N ARG A 151 7.81 -16.45 11.31
CA ARG A 151 7.57 -15.54 12.45
C ARG A 151 7.09 -16.29 13.69
N ALA A 152 6.13 -17.20 13.54
CA ALA A 152 5.64 -18.03 14.63
C ALA A 152 6.76 -18.84 15.30
N TYR A 153 7.75 -19.30 14.52
CA TYR A 153 8.94 -19.98 15.03
C TYR A 153 9.81 -19.05 15.88
N LEU A 154 10.09 -17.83 15.39
CA LEU A 154 10.85 -16.83 16.17
C LEU A 154 10.12 -16.39 17.44
N GLU A 155 8.79 -16.43 17.44
CA GLU A 155 7.95 -16.17 18.61
C GLU A 155 7.81 -17.38 19.55
N GLY A 156 8.42 -18.53 19.22
CA GLY A 156 8.37 -19.76 20.02
C GLY A 156 7.03 -20.48 20.00
N ARG A 157 6.16 -20.20 19.01
CA ARG A 157 4.83 -20.81 18.87
C ARG A 157 4.84 -22.11 18.06
N ILE A 158 5.87 -22.31 17.23
CA ILE A 158 6.12 -23.57 16.54
C ILE A 158 7.56 -24.01 16.80
N SER A 159 7.78 -25.33 16.91
CA SER A 159 9.12 -25.89 17.11
C SER A 159 9.87 -26.03 15.78
N GLU A 160 11.18 -26.29 15.86
CA GLU A 160 12.00 -26.56 14.68
C GLU A 160 11.48 -27.79 13.91
N GLU A 161 11.07 -28.85 14.63
CA GLU A 161 10.52 -30.07 14.03
C GLU A 161 9.17 -29.86 13.34
N GLN A 162 8.43 -28.80 13.68
CA GLN A 162 7.21 -28.42 12.95
C GLN A 162 7.53 -27.57 11.72
N LEU A 163 8.66 -26.86 11.73
CA LEU A 163 9.10 -26.00 10.64
C LEU A 163 9.80 -26.79 9.52
N THR A 164 10.44 -27.92 9.83
CA THR A 164 11.27 -28.72 8.91
C THR A 164 10.77 -30.14 8.77
#